data_AF-A0A354WT91-F1
#
_entry.id   AF-A0A354WT91-F1
#
_cell.length_a   1.000
_cell.length_b   1.000
_cell.length_c   1.000
_cell.angle_alpha   90.00
_cell.angle_beta   90.00
_cell.angle_gamma   90.00
#
_symmetry.space_group_name_H-M   'P 1'
#
loop_
_entity.id
_entity.type
_entity.pdbx_description
1 polymer ?
#
loop_
_entity_poly.entity_id
_entity_poly.type
_entity_poly.pdbx_seq_one_letter_code
_entity_poly.pdbx_strand_id
1 'polypeptide(L)'
;MGNKETAAELQPQVAAIRELNTQEPLATQLDVIWRTPKRYHLMSMFASDASREQILKYYSHELEKDGWENEEMSEFHQYDTNELLSQTYTWSKNGYNFEIIFDLVDGGTKETYTEDGKLQYYINVVPESMKQ
;
A
#
# COMPACT_ATOMS: atom_id res chain seq x y z
N MET A 1 -8.03 9.61 17.34
CA MET A 1 -7.76 10.76 16.47
C MET A 1 -6.97 10.37 15.22
N GLY A 2 -6.08 9.36 15.24
CA GLY A 2 -5.28 8.96 14.06
C GLY A 2 -6.02 8.49 12.80
N ASN A 3 -7.11 7.71 12.90
CA ASN A 3 -7.76 7.14 11.69
C ASN A 3 -8.33 8.20 10.71
N LYS A 4 -8.65 9.42 11.17
CA LYS A 4 -9.15 10.49 10.30
C LYS A 4 -8.03 11.29 9.63
N GLU A 5 -6.88 11.44 10.30
CA GLU A 5 -5.69 12.11 9.75
C GLU A 5 -5.04 11.24 8.66
N THR A 6 -4.85 9.95 8.93
CA THR A 6 -4.30 9.00 7.94
C THR A 6 -5.18 8.93 6.68
N ALA A 7 -6.51 8.87 6.84
CA ALA A 7 -7.43 8.89 5.70
C ALA A 7 -7.40 10.23 4.93
N ALA A 8 -7.27 11.37 5.62
CA ALA A 8 -7.20 12.70 5.01
C ALA A 8 -5.88 12.97 4.27
N GLU A 9 -4.76 12.41 4.75
CA GLU A 9 -3.45 12.51 4.10
C GLU A 9 -3.37 11.67 2.80
N LEU A 10 -4.09 10.56 2.75
CA LEU A 10 -4.11 9.64 1.60
C LEU A 10 -5.17 10.00 0.55
N GLN A 11 -6.21 10.75 0.95
CA GLN A 11 -7.30 11.22 0.10
C GLN A 11 -6.86 11.94 -1.19
N PRO A 12 -5.92 12.91 -1.16
CA PRO A 12 -5.45 13.59 -2.37
C PRO A 12 -4.70 12.66 -3.33
N GLN A 13 -4.04 11.63 -2.78
CA GLN A 13 -3.12 10.75 -3.52
C GLN A 13 -3.90 9.70 -4.32
N VAL A 14 -5.04 9.23 -3.80
CA VAL A 14 -5.98 8.37 -4.54
C VAL A 14 -6.86 9.17 -5.51
N ALA A 15 -7.23 10.41 -5.15
CA ALA A 15 -8.00 11.31 -6.02
C ALA A 15 -7.24 11.73 -7.29
N ALA A 16 -5.91 11.92 -7.19
CA ALA A 16 -5.06 12.31 -8.32
C ALA A 16 -4.99 11.28 -9.46
N ILE A 17 -5.31 10.01 -9.18
CA ILE A 17 -5.23 8.95 -10.19
C ILE A 17 -6.44 9.00 -11.15
N ARG A 18 -7.60 9.57 -10.77
CA ARG A 18 -8.85 9.50 -11.58
C ARG A 18 -9.85 10.66 -11.46
N GLU A 19 -9.47 11.86 -11.00
CA GLU A 19 -10.43 12.99 -10.81
C GLU A 19 -11.62 12.62 -9.92
N LEU A 20 -11.43 11.68 -8.98
CA LEU A 20 -12.46 11.34 -7.99
C LEU A 20 -12.59 12.46 -6.95
N ASN A 21 -13.82 12.71 -6.53
CA ASN A 21 -14.11 13.70 -5.50
C ASN A 21 -13.42 13.28 -4.18
N THR A 22 -12.67 14.20 -3.58
CA THR A 22 -11.73 13.96 -2.47
C THR A 22 -12.42 13.61 -1.13
N GLN A 23 -13.73 13.41 -1.12
CA GLN A 23 -14.55 13.16 0.07
C GLN A 23 -15.07 11.72 0.15
N GLU A 24 -14.77 10.87 -0.85
CA GLU A 24 -15.25 9.50 -0.88
C GLU A 24 -14.51 8.60 0.14
N PRO A 25 -15.20 7.65 0.81
CA PRO A 25 -14.58 6.66 1.69
C PRO A 25 -13.52 5.80 0.98
N LEU A 26 -12.50 5.31 1.70
CA LEU A 26 -11.46 4.44 1.15
C LEU A 26 -12.06 3.19 0.47
N ALA A 27 -13.09 2.59 1.05
CA ALA A 27 -13.80 1.46 0.42
C ALA A 27 -14.33 1.80 -0.99
N THR A 28 -14.89 3.01 -1.18
CA THR A 28 -15.32 3.48 -2.51
C THR A 28 -14.13 3.64 -3.46
N GLN A 29 -13.01 4.12 -2.95
CA GLN A 29 -11.81 4.33 -3.76
C GLN A 29 -11.15 3.00 -4.16
N LEU A 30 -11.05 2.05 -3.23
CA LEU A 30 -10.59 0.68 -3.47
C LEU A 30 -11.52 -0.05 -4.45
N ASP A 31 -12.83 0.13 -4.31
CA ASP A 31 -13.83 -0.44 -5.23
C ASP A 31 -13.69 0.14 -6.65
N VAL A 32 -13.32 1.43 -6.81
CA VAL A 32 -13.02 2.01 -8.14
C VAL A 32 -11.72 1.46 -8.73
N ILE A 33 -10.66 1.34 -7.93
CA ILE A 33 -9.40 0.69 -8.35
C ILE A 33 -9.69 -0.75 -8.82
N TRP A 34 -10.52 -1.47 -8.06
CA TRP A 34 -10.96 -2.85 -8.32
C TRP A 34 -11.80 -3.01 -9.60
N ARG A 35 -12.80 -2.14 -9.83
CA ARG A 35 -13.82 -2.33 -10.89
C ARG A 35 -13.40 -1.91 -12.29
N THR A 36 -12.17 -1.43 -12.51
CA THR A 36 -11.75 -0.97 -13.84
C THR A 36 -11.00 -2.09 -14.59
N PRO A 37 -11.67 -2.91 -15.42
CA PRO A 37 -11.09 -4.10 -15.99
C PRO A 37 -10.45 -3.72 -17.33
N LYS A 38 -9.17 -3.34 -17.29
CA LYS A 38 -8.16 -3.53 -18.35
C LYS A 38 -6.85 -2.84 -17.96
N ARG A 39 -5.87 -3.67 -17.54
CA ARG A 39 -4.43 -3.36 -17.49
C ARG A 39 -4.00 -2.25 -16.52
N TYR A 40 -4.11 -2.47 -15.21
CA TYR A 40 -3.38 -1.61 -14.27
C TYR A 40 -2.55 -2.46 -13.30
N HIS A 41 -1.22 -2.38 -13.48
CA HIS A 41 -0.26 -2.40 -12.38
C HIS A 41 -0.34 -0.98 -11.80
N LEU A 42 -1.05 -0.81 -10.69
CA LEU A 42 -1.04 0.48 -9.99
C LEU A 42 0.05 0.40 -8.93
N MET A 43 1.20 1.01 -9.20
CA MET A 43 2.24 1.22 -8.20
C MET A 43 2.37 2.72 -7.96
N SER A 44 2.09 3.17 -6.74
CA SER A 44 2.27 4.56 -6.35
C SER A 44 3.03 4.62 -5.03
N MET A 45 3.91 5.62 -4.93
CA MET A 45 4.60 5.96 -3.69
C MET A 45 3.74 6.93 -2.89
N PHE A 46 3.72 6.73 -1.57
CA PHE A 46 3.00 7.54 -0.60
C PHE A 46 3.97 8.00 0.49
N ALA A 47 3.63 9.11 1.14
CA ALA A 47 4.31 9.62 2.31
C ALA A 47 3.27 9.98 3.39
N SER A 48 3.50 9.57 4.64
CA SER A 48 2.59 9.88 5.76
C SER A 48 3.37 10.14 7.05
N ASP A 49 2.77 10.94 7.93
CA ASP A 49 3.22 11.15 9.31
C ASP A 49 2.85 9.96 10.23
N ALA A 50 2.02 9.03 9.73
CA ALA A 50 1.65 7.81 10.44
C ALA A 50 2.79 6.77 10.46
N SER A 51 2.88 5.99 11.54
CA SER A 51 3.81 4.87 11.62
C SER A 51 3.36 3.69 10.76
N ARG A 52 4.30 2.80 10.41
CA ARG A 52 3.99 1.53 9.73
C ARG A 52 2.84 0.77 10.38
N GLU A 53 2.88 0.62 11.71
CA GLU A 53 1.84 -0.12 12.43
C GLU A 53 0.46 0.52 12.24
N GLN A 54 0.38 1.86 12.28
CA GLN A 54 -0.86 2.59 12.07
C GLN A 54 -1.37 2.43 10.63
N ILE A 55 -0.48 2.53 9.64
CA ILE A 55 -0.79 2.31 8.22
C ILE A 55 -1.33 0.89 8.02
N LEU A 56 -0.58 -0.13 8.44
CA LEU A 56 -0.96 -1.53 8.28
C LEU A 56 -2.29 -1.84 8.98
N LYS A 57 -2.46 -1.42 10.23
CA LYS A 57 -3.69 -1.64 10.99
C LYS A 57 -4.91 -1.02 10.29
N TYR A 58 -4.74 0.16 9.70
CA TYR A 58 -5.80 0.83 8.97
C TYR A 58 -6.19 0.09 7.69
N TYR A 59 -5.20 -0.25 6.85
CA TYR A 59 -5.46 -0.96 5.60
C TYR A 59 -5.97 -2.38 5.82
N SER A 60 -5.38 -3.16 6.73
CA SER A 60 -5.88 -4.49 7.12
C SER A 60 -7.36 -4.42 7.46
N HIS A 61 -7.75 -3.49 8.33
CA HIS A 61 -9.14 -3.39 8.78
C HIS A 61 -10.12 -3.11 7.63
N GLU A 62 -9.79 -2.16 6.73
CA GLU A 62 -10.68 -1.80 5.63
C GLU A 62 -10.71 -2.86 4.52
N LEU A 63 -9.57 -3.48 4.22
CA LEU A 63 -9.47 -4.57 3.23
C LEU A 63 -10.20 -5.82 3.70
N GLU A 64 -9.99 -6.26 4.94
CA GLU A 64 -10.66 -7.43 5.52
C GLU A 64 -12.18 -7.22 5.62
N LYS A 65 -12.62 -6.01 5.97
CA LYS A 65 -14.05 -5.65 5.98
C LYS A 65 -14.69 -5.74 4.60
N ASP A 66 -13.93 -5.46 3.54
CA ASP A 66 -14.37 -5.62 2.16
C ASP A 66 -14.19 -7.06 1.66
N GLY A 67 -13.65 -7.99 2.46
CA GLY A 67 -13.48 -9.40 2.11
C GLY A 67 -12.23 -9.69 1.28
N TRP A 68 -11.17 -8.89 1.45
CA TRP A 68 -9.82 -9.27 1.06
C TRP A 68 -9.21 -10.17 2.14
N GLU A 69 -8.43 -11.16 1.71
CA GLU A 69 -7.77 -12.12 2.59
C GLU A 69 -6.30 -11.74 2.77
N ASN A 70 -5.78 -11.79 4.00
CA ASN A 70 -4.37 -11.48 4.27
C ASN A 70 -3.49 -12.67 3.86
N GLU A 71 -2.50 -12.42 3.01
CA GLU A 71 -1.57 -13.41 2.45
C GLU A 71 -0.20 -13.38 3.13
N GLU A 72 -0.15 -12.89 4.38
CA GLU A 72 1.06 -12.70 5.17
C GLU A 72 2.06 -11.66 4.57
N MET A 73 3.22 -11.54 5.22
CA MET A 73 4.30 -10.64 4.85
C MET A 73 5.40 -11.42 4.14
N SER A 74 5.97 -10.83 3.08
CA SER A 74 7.13 -11.35 2.39
C SER A 74 8.30 -10.36 2.41
N GLU A 75 9.51 -10.91 2.39
CA GLU A 75 10.76 -10.17 2.43
C GLU A 75 11.46 -10.24 1.07
N PHE A 76 11.96 -9.11 0.58
CA PHE A 76 12.77 -9.06 -0.63
C PHE A 76 14.23 -8.78 -0.26
N HIS A 77 15.11 -9.72 -0.61
CA HIS A 77 16.54 -9.60 -0.37
C HIS A 77 17.31 -9.35 -1.66
N GLN A 78 18.34 -8.51 -1.58
CA GLN A 78 19.31 -8.35 -2.65
C GLN A 78 20.07 -9.65 -2.88
N TYR A 79 20.12 -10.12 -4.13
CA TYR A 79 20.70 -11.42 -4.48
C TYR A 79 22.17 -11.58 -4.06
N ASP A 80 23.02 -10.57 -4.28
CA ASP A 80 24.46 -10.70 -4.07
C ASP A 80 24.90 -10.51 -2.62
N THR A 81 24.22 -9.64 -1.88
CA THR A 81 24.59 -9.23 -0.51
C THR A 81 23.72 -9.90 0.56
N ASN A 82 22.60 -10.49 0.15
CA ASN A 82 21.52 -10.98 1.02
C ASN A 82 20.93 -9.89 1.94
N GLU A 83 21.14 -8.62 1.61
CA GLU A 83 20.61 -7.47 2.33
C GLU A 83 19.09 -7.40 2.15
N LEU A 84 18.36 -7.23 3.25
CA LEU A 84 16.91 -7.04 3.19
C LEU A 84 16.60 -5.65 2.63
N LEU A 85 15.95 -5.60 1.47
CA LEU A 85 15.65 -4.36 0.74
C LEU A 85 14.22 -3.87 0.96
N SER A 86 13.25 -4.75 1.15
CA SER A 86 11.89 -4.34 1.43
C SER A 86 11.06 -5.43 2.10
N GLN A 87 9.96 -4.99 2.73
CA GLN A 87 8.93 -5.85 3.28
C GLN A 87 7.59 -5.53 2.62
N THR A 88 6.93 -6.58 2.13
CA THR A 88 5.69 -6.51 1.37
C THR A 88 4.58 -7.19 2.14
N TYR A 89 3.49 -6.47 2.40
CA TYR A 89 2.29 -7.00 3.05
C TYR A 89 1.21 -7.16 2.00
N THR A 90 0.69 -8.38 1.84
CA THR A 90 -0.21 -8.70 0.72
C THR A 90 -1.61 -9.05 1.21
N TRP A 91 -2.61 -8.59 0.48
CA TRP A 91 -3.99 -9.07 0.57
C TRP A 91 -4.47 -9.51 -0.80
N SER A 92 -5.22 -10.61 -0.87
CA SER A 92 -5.77 -11.14 -2.12
C SER A 92 -7.29 -11.03 -2.14
N LYS A 93 -7.84 -10.85 -3.35
CA LYS A 93 -9.29 -10.97 -3.60
C LYS A 93 -9.53 -11.19 -5.08
N ASN A 94 -10.29 -12.24 -5.40
CA ASN A 94 -10.82 -12.48 -6.75
C ASN A 94 -9.74 -12.42 -7.87
N GLY A 95 -8.53 -12.94 -7.62
CA GLY A 95 -7.46 -13.00 -8.62
C GLY A 95 -6.57 -11.75 -8.70
N TYR A 96 -6.61 -10.87 -7.69
CA TYR A 96 -5.72 -9.71 -7.56
C TYR A 96 -5.11 -9.65 -6.18
N ASN A 97 -3.93 -9.05 -6.12
CA ASN A 97 -3.22 -8.68 -4.91
C ASN A 97 -3.27 -7.16 -4.72
N PHE A 98 -3.50 -6.75 -3.48
CA PHE A 98 -3.21 -5.44 -2.94
C PHE A 98 -1.97 -5.59 -2.05
N GLU A 99 -0.91 -4.85 -2.34
CA GLU A 99 0.35 -4.96 -1.62
C GLU A 99 0.73 -3.60 -1.04
N ILE A 100 1.22 -3.59 0.19
CA ILE A 100 1.87 -2.43 0.81
C ILE A 100 3.34 -2.76 0.98
N ILE A 101 4.22 -1.97 0.39
CA ILE A 101 5.66 -2.23 0.34
C ILE A 101 6.39 -1.12 1.10
N PHE A 102 7.22 -1.52 2.06
CA PHE A 102 8.13 -0.61 2.76
C PHE A 102 9.56 -0.91 2.30
N ASP A 103 10.16 0.04 1.58
CA ASP A 103 11.58 -0.02 1.26
C ASP A 103 12.41 0.25 2.52
N LEU A 104 13.48 -0.53 2.64
CA LEU A 104 14.38 -0.51 3.77
C LEU A 104 15.77 -0.03 3.34
N VAL A 105 16.42 0.68 4.24
CA VAL A 105 17.78 1.20 4.11
C VAL A 105 18.64 0.74 5.29
N ASP A 106 19.93 1.07 5.26
CA ASP A 106 20.90 0.70 6.30
C ASP A 106 20.91 -0.81 6.59
N GLY A 107 21.11 -1.67 5.58
CA GLY A 107 21.17 -3.11 5.81
C GLY A 107 19.82 -3.76 6.09
N GLY A 108 18.71 -3.10 5.74
CA GLY A 108 17.36 -3.56 6.06
C GLY A 108 16.86 -3.18 7.47
N THR A 109 17.55 -2.28 8.17
CA THR A 109 17.25 -1.95 9.58
C THR A 109 16.39 -0.71 9.76
N LYS A 110 16.21 0.11 8.72
CA LYS A 110 15.43 1.34 8.77
C LYS A 110 14.51 1.46 7.58
N GLU A 111 13.39 2.14 7.77
CA GLU A 111 12.50 2.52 6.69
C GLU A 111 13.01 3.76 5.97
N THR A 112 12.51 3.96 4.77
CA THR A 112 12.77 5.16 3.99
C THR A 112 11.82 6.29 4.41
N TYR A 113 12.38 7.49 4.62
CA TYR A 113 11.63 8.70 4.97
C TYR A 113 11.96 9.82 3.98
N THR A 114 10.97 10.65 3.70
CA THR A 114 11.13 11.93 2.99
C THR A 114 12.03 12.91 3.76
N GLU A 115 12.53 13.95 3.09
CA GLU A 115 13.34 14.99 3.73
C GLU A 115 12.62 15.71 4.87
N ASP A 116 11.29 15.83 4.81
CA ASP A 116 10.45 16.41 5.86
C ASP A 116 10.02 15.41 6.94
N GLY A 117 10.55 14.17 6.90
CA GLY A 117 10.41 13.19 7.98
C GLY A 117 9.18 12.29 7.90
N LYS A 118 8.47 12.25 6.76
CA LYS A 118 7.33 11.35 6.54
C LYS A 118 7.76 9.99 6.02
N LEU A 119 7.16 8.94 6.56
CA LEU A 119 7.42 7.54 6.17
C LEU A 119 6.98 7.30 4.73
N GLN A 120 7.90 6.80 3.90
CA GLN A 120 7.63 6.43 2.52
C GLN A 120 7.26 4.95 2.40
N TYR A 121 6.24 4.68 1.61
CA TYR A 121 5.80 3.32 1.29
C TYR A 121 5.09 3.30 -0.06
N TYR A 122 4.92 2.12 -0.63
CA TYR A 122 4.23 1.95 -1.90
C TYR A 122 2.95 1.16 -1.68
N ILE A 123 1.94 1.49 -2.49
CA ILE A 123 0.78 0.62 -2.68
C ILE A 123 0.86 0.08 -4.09
N ASN A 124 0.75 -1.24 -4.17
CA ASN A 124 0.67 -1.95 -5.42
C ASN A 124 -0.68 -2.67 -5.55
N VAL A 125 -1.32 -2.60 -6.71
CA VAL A 125 -2.48 -3.46 -7.04
C VAL A 125 -2.25 -4.13 -8.37
N VAL A 126 -2.20 -5.47 -8.37
CA VAL A 126 -1.84 -6.30 -9.52
C VAL A 126 -2.68 -7.56 -9.62
N PRO A 127 -2.95 -8.08 -10.83
CA PRO A 127 -3.48 -9.43 -10.99
C PRO A 127 -2.50 -10.47 -10.42
N GLU A 128 -3.02 -11.53 -9.78
CA GLU A 128 -2.20 -12.65 -9.29
C GLU A 128 -1.40 -13.30 -10.42
N SER A 129 -1.96 -13.34 -11.63
CA SER A 129 -1.30 -13.90 -12.82
C SER A 129 -0.07 -13.12 -13.30
N MET A 130 0.21 -11.95 -12.71
CA MET A 130 1.37 -11.13 -13.01
C MET A 130 2.49 -11.22 -11.96
N LYS A 131 2.34 -12.04 -10.90
CA LYS A 131 3.49 -12.43 -10.05
C LYS A 131 4.47 -13.23 -10.91
N GLN A 132 5.55 -12.59 -11.37
CA GLN A 132 6.69 -13.25 -12.01
C GLN A 132 7.67 -13.74 -10.95
#